data_AF-A0A919WWM2-F1
#
_entry.id   AF-A0A919WWM2-F1
#
_cell.length_a   1.000
_cell.length_b   1.000
_cell.length_c   1.000
_cell.angle_alpha   90.00
_cell.angle_beta   90.00
_cell.angle_gamma   90.00
#
_symmetry.space_group_name_H-M   'P 1'
#
loop_
_entity.id
_entity.type
_entity.pdbx_description
1 polymer ?
#
loop_
_entity_poly.entity_id
_entity_poly.type
_entity_poly.pdbx_seq_one_letter_code
_entity_poly.pdbx_strand_id
1 'polypeptide(L)'
;MVLAVFLYTQYFFTFNNLRGTLQEGPINSPNGEYTANTYYRTYGGAAGGVNIWVQITNNTDHKTKVIYYSNANSHFSISWNGANTLAITNEDPNYPESDNSINLDVRNEIYDRYGLACQSLLMKNDYKRCFKK
;
A
#
# COMPACT_ATOMS: atom_id res chain seq x y z
N MET A 1 -22.74 17.71 12.69
CA MET A 1 -21.79 16.86 13.45
C MET A 1 -21.13 15.80 12.55
N VAL A 2 -21.88 15.06 11.71
CA VAL A 2 -21.35 14.03 10.80
C VAL A 2 -20.36 14.58 9.75
N LEU A 3 -20.62 15.75 9.16
CA LEU A 3 -19.76 16.36 8.14
C LEU A 3 -18.36 16.70 8.67
N ALA A 4 -18.28 17.23 9.90
CA ALA A 4 -17.02 17.59 10.54
C ALA A 4 -16.15 16.35 10.85
N VAL A 5 -16.78 15.24 11.26
CA VAL A 5 -16.10 13.97 11.48
C VAL A 5 -15.56 13.42 10.17
N PHE A 6 -16.33 13.45 9.08
CA PHE A 6 -15.89 13.00 7.76
C PHE A 6 -14.72 13.81 7.21
N LEU A 7 -14.75 15.13 7.33
CA LEU A 7 -13.63 15.98 6.94
C LEU A 7 -12.39 15.65 7.78
N TYR A 8 -12.54 15.51 9.09
CA TYR A 8 -11.43 15.17 9.98
C TYR A 8 -10.79 13.82 9.64
N THR A 9 -11.58 12.77 9.40
CA THR A 9 -11.05 11.44 9.12
C THR A 9 -10.31 11.36 7.79
N GLN A 10 -10.73 12.10 6.76
CA GLN A 10 -10.00 12.16 5.49
C GLN A 10 -8.73 13.00 5.59
N TYR A 11 -8.78 14.16 6.23
CA TYR A 11 -7.62 15.06 6.30
C TYR A 11 -6.51 14.57 7.24
N PHE A 12 -6.84 13.78 8.27
CA PHE A 12 -5.87 13.25 9.24
C PHE A 12 -5.66 11.73 9.10
N PHE A 13 -6.00 11.16 7.94
CA PHE A 13 -5.79 9.74 7.69
C PHE A 13 -4.30 9.37 7.78
N THR A 14 -4.00 8.23 8.41
CA THR A 14 -2.65 7.63 8.47
C THR A 14 -2.77 6.10 8.51
N PHE A 15 -1.71 5.41 8.10
CA PHE A 15 -1.63 3.94 8.17
C PHE A 15 -1.19 3.39 9.53
N ASN A 16 -0.97 4.24 10.54
CA ASN A 16 -0.43 3.84 11.85
C ASN A 16 -1.31 2.82 12.60
N ASN A 17 -2.60 2.74 12.25
CA ASN A 17 -3.55 1.82 12.84
C ASN A 17 -3.76 0.54 12.02
N LEU A 18 -3.01 0.34 10.93
CA LEU A 18 -3.06 -0.91 10.17
C LEU A 18 -2.49 -2.05 11.02
N ARG A 19 -3.28 -3.12 11.14
CA ARG A 19 -2.88 -4.37 11.80
C ARG A 19 -3.32 -5.51 10.90
N GLY A 20 -2.39 -6.38 10.56
CA GLY A 20 -2.62 -7.50 9.65
C GLY A 20 -1.63 -8.62 9.88
N THR A 21 -1.85 -9.70 9.15
CA THR A 21 -0.98 -10.86 9.13
C THR A 21 0.06 -10.69 8.03
N LEU A 22 1.32 -11.02 8.30
CA LEU A 22 2.37 -11.04 7.29
C LEU A 22 2.02 -12.09 6.23
N GLN A 23 1.97 -11.69 4.97
CA GLN A 23 1.72 -12.57 3.82
C GLN A 23 3.03 -13.01 3.18
N GLU A 24 3.92 -12.05 2.93
CA GLU A 24 5.15 -12.25 2.16
C GLU A 24 6.23 -11.27 2.65
N GLY A 25 7.48 -11.71 2.65
CA GLY A 25 8.62 -10.93 3.11
C GLY A 25 9.34 -11.54 4.32
N PRO A 26 10.51 -11.01 4.69
CA PRO A 26 11.14 -9.81 4.12
C PRO A 26 11.75 -10.05 2.74
N ILE A 27 11.55 -9.11 1.81
CA ILE A 27 12.21 -9.10 0.49
C ILE A 27 13.11 -7.87 0.40
N ASN A 28 14.42 -8.08 0.41
CA ASN A 28 15.40 -6.99 0.34
C ASN A 28 15.53 -6.45 -1.08
N SER A 29 15.69 -5.14 -1.20
CA SER A 29 16.05 -4.51 -2.47
C SER A 29 17.44 -4.99 -2.93
N PRO A 30 17.73 -4.95 -4.24
CA PRO A 30 19.03 -5.38 -4.78
C PRO A 30 20.24 -4.68 -4.15
N ASN A 31 20.08 -3.43 -3.72
CA ASN A 31 21.12 -2.66 -3.03
C ASN A 31 21.08 -2.79 -1.49
N GLY A 32 20.11 -3.51 -0.93
CA GLY A 32 19.93 -3.71 0.50
C GLY A 32 19.44 -2.48 1.28
N GLU A 33 19.13 -1.37 0.62
CA GLU A 33 18.67 -0.13 1.27
C GLU A 33 17.24 -0.24 1.80
N TYR A 34 16.42 -1.09 1.18
CA TYR A 34 15.00 -1.25 1.51
C TYR A 34 14.63 -2.70 1.74
N THR A 35 13.66 -2.91 2.63
CA THR A 35 13.03 -4.22 2.88
C THR A 35 11.53 -4.09 2.67
N ALA A 36 10.96 -4.91 1.78
CA ALA A 36 9.54 -4.98 1.53
C ALA A 36 8.88 -6.11 2.34
N ASN A 37 7.74 -5.80 2.96
CA ASN A 37 6.87 -6.76 3.63
C ASN A 37 5.44 -6.54 3.18
N THR A 38 4.76 -7.61 2.79
CA THR A 38 3.34 -7.61 2.42
C THR A 38 2.53 -8.11 3.60
N TYR A 39 1.45 -7.40 3.93
CA TYR A 39 0.50 -7.79 4.95
C TYR A 39 -0.91 -7.83 4.39
N TYR A 40 -1.75 -8.65 5.00
CA TYR A 40 -3.16 -8.71 4.67
C TYR A 40 -4.04 -8.67 5.91
N ARG A 41 -5.29 -8.26 5.72
CA ARG A 41 -6.33 -8.34 6.73
C ARG A 41 -7.66 -8.66 6.07
N THR A 42 -8.31 -9.72 6.54
CA THR A 42 -9.69 -10.03 6.13
C THR A 42 -10.67 -9.01 6.72
N TYR A 43 -11.71 -8.69 5.96
CA TYR A 43 -12.79 -7.82 6.39
C TYR A 43 -14.14 -8.34 5.87
N GLY A 44 -15.23 -7.86 6.45
CA GLY A 44 -16.58 -8.19 6.03
C GLY A 44 -17.18 -9.41 6.72
N GLY A 45 -18.50 -9.57 6.55
CA GLY A 45 -19.30 -10.73 6.96
C GLY A 45 -19.55 -11.65 5.78
N ALA A 46 -20.79 -11.75 5.30
CA ALA A 46 -21.17 -12.68 4.23
C ALA A 46 -20.47 -12.46 2.88
N ALA A 47 -20.17 -11.21 2.48
CA ALA A 47 -19.45 -10.92 1.23
C ALA A 47 -17.93 -11.06 1.37
N GLY A 48 -17.40 -10.84 2.57
CA GLY A 48 -15.97 -10.93 2.87
C GLY A 48 -15.08 -10.06 1.97
N GLY A 49 -13.78 -10.10 2.23
CA GLY A 49 -12.77 -9.43 1.42
C GLY A 49 -11.43 -9.44 2.13
N VAL A 50 -10.37 -9.15 1.40
CA VAL A 50 -9.02 -9.05 1.95
C VAL A 50 -8.43 -7.72 1.55
N ASN A 51 -8.06 -6.90 2.52
CA ASN A 51 -7.21 -5.74 2.28
C ASN A 51 -5.76 -6.23 2.29
N ILE A 52 -4.95 -5.73 1.38
CA ILE A 52 -3.53 -6.03 1.26
C ILE A 52 -2.75 -4.73 1.19
N TRP A 53 -1.59 -4.71 1.84
CA TRP A 53 -0.70 -3.57 1.78
C TRP A 53 0.76 -3.97 1.83
N VAL A 54 1.59 -3.14 1.21
CA VAL A 54 3.04 -3.31 1.18
C VAL A 54 3.69 -2.22 2.02
N GLN A 55 4.42 -2.65 3.04
CA GLN A 55 5.23 -1.82 3.89
C GLN A 55 6.70 -1.91 3.45
N ILE A 56 7.33 -0.76 3.28
CA ILE A 56 8.76 -0.62 3.04
C ILE A 56 9.42 -0.15 4.31
N THR A 57 10.51 -0.82 4.69
CA THR A 57 11.43 -0.38 5.74
C THR A 57 12.70 0.10 5.09
N ASN A 58 13.14 1.33 5.37
CA ASN A 58 14.48 1.77 5.01
C ASN A 58 15.46 1.21 6.05
N ASN A 59 16.47 0.47 5.59
CA ASN A 59 17.39 -0.26 6.45
C ASN A 59 18.46 0.66 7.09
N THR A 60 18.59 1.90 6.62
CA THR A 60 19.54 2.89 7.15
C THR A 60 18.95 3.71 8.29
N ASP A 61 17.71 4.21 8.14
CA ASP A 61 17.06 5.05 9.16
C ASP A 61 15.97 4.33 9.97
N HIS A 62 15.73 3.04 9.67
CA HIS A 62 14.71 2.17 10.27
C HIS A 62 13.28 2.72 10.18
N LYS A 63 13.02 3.67 9.28
CA LYS A 63 11.67 4.19 9.07
C LYS A 63 10.88 3.26 8.18
N THR A 64 9.63 3.07 8.56
CA THR A 64 8.67 2.26 7.82
C THR A 64 7.60 3.13 7.19
N LYS A 65 7.14 2.78 5.99
CA LYS A 65 5.99 3.41 5.34
C LYS A 65 5.24 2.44 4.46
N VAL A 66 3.97 2.72 4.20
CA VAL A 66 3.12 1.93 3.31
C VAL A 66 3.12 2.56 1.92
N ILE A 67 3.53 1.80 0.90
CA ILE A 67 3.57 2.30 -0.48
C ILE A 67 2.43 1.75 -1.34
N TYR A 68 1.71 0.75 -0.86
CA TYR A 68 0.62 0.11 -1.61
C TYR A 68 -0.50 -0.26 -0.66
N TYR A 69 -1.73 0.08 -1.00
CA TYR A 69 -2.93 -0.31 -0.26
C TYR A 69 -4.11 -0.56 -1.22
N SER A 70 -4.66 -1.77 -1.22
CA SER A 70 -5.84 -2.12 -2.01
C SER A 70 -6.56 -3.35 -1.47
N ASN A 71 -7.65 -3.74 -2.12
CA ASN A 71 -8.20 -5.09 -1.96
C ASN A 71 -7.29 -6.09 -2.70
N ALA A 72 -7.16 -7.31 -2.17
CA ALA A 72 -6.44 -8.39 -2.84
C ALA A 72 -7.30 -9.01 -3.95
N ASN A 73 -6.69 -9.20 -5.11
CA ASN A 73 -7.23 -10.02 -6.20
C ASN A 73 -6.67 -11.45 -6.11
N SER A 74 -7.09 -12.33 -7.03
CA SER A 74 -6.68 -13.73 -7.02
C SER A 74 -5.16 -13.92 -7.16
N HIS A 75 -4.49 -13.06 -7.93
CA HIS A 75 -3.05 -13.12 -8.15
C HIS A 75 -2.37 -11.88 -7.56
N PHE A 76 -1.71 -12.08 -6.42
CA PHE A 76 -0.86 -11.08 -5.81
C PHE A 76 0.59 -11.54 -5.75
N SER A 77 1.53 -10.68 -6.15
CA SER A 77 2.96 -10.90 -5.94
C SER A 77 3.72 -9.58 -5.94
N ILE A 78 4.89 -9.57 -5.31
CA ILE A 78 5.80 -8.42 -5.35
C ILE A 78 7.19 -8.84 -5.81
N SER A 79 7.88 -7.98 -6.56
CA SER A 79 9.26 -8.20 -6.95
C SER A 79 10.00 -6.88 -7.14
N TRP A 80 11.30 -6.87 -6.87
CA TRP A 80 12.12 -5.69 -7.11
C TRP A 80 12.48 -5.58 -8.60
N ASN A 81 12.12 -4.47 -9.22
CA ASN A 81 12.47 -4.12 -10.60
C ASN A 81 13.51 -2.98 -10.62
N GLY A 82 14.53 -3.12 -9.78
CA GLY A 82 15.56 -2.11 -9.55
C GLY A 82 15.83 -1.87 -8.06
N ALA A 83 16.79 -1.01 -7.76
CA ALA A 83 17.19 -0.72 -6.38
C ALA A 83 16.06 -0.06 -5.56
N ASN A 84 15.26 0.79 -6.19
CA ASN A 84 14.24 1.62 -5.54
C ASN A 84 12.84 1.39 -6.10
N THR A 85 12.67 0.47 -7.05
CA THR A 85 11.41 0.26 -7.75
C THR A 85 10.87 -1.11 -7.40
N LEU A 86 9.69 -1.14 -6.79
CA LEU A 86 8.98 -2.37 -6.49
C LEU A 86 7.84 -2.56 -7.50
N ALA A 87 7.85 -3.68 -8.20
CA ALA A 87 6.76 -4.14 -9.03
C ALA A 87 5.78 -4.93 -8.17
N ILE A 88 4.51 -4.52 -8.22
CA ILE A 88 3.40 -5.14 -7.49
C ILE A 88 2.42 -5.63 -8.52
N THR A 89 2.16 -6.93 -8.53
CA THR A 89 1.10 -7.56 -9.32
C THR A 89 -0.08 -7.78 -8.40
N ASN A 90 -1.25 -7.30 -8.80
CA ASN A 90 -2.51 -7.53 -8.08
C ASN A 90 -3.66 -7.56 -9.09
N GLU A 91 -3.83 -8.69 -9.74
CA GLU A 91 -4.77 -8.87 -10.84
C GLU A 91 -5.69 -10.08 -10.62
N ASP A 92 -6.82 -10.08 -11.31
CA ASP A 92 -7.66 -11.25 -11.47
C ASP A 92 -7.83 -11.52 -12.97
N PRO A 93 -7.35 -12.67 -13.49
CA PRO A 93 -7.46 -12.99 -14.92
C PRO A 93 -8.90 -12.98 -15.45
N ASN A 94 -9.88 -13.23 -14.59
CA ASN A 94 -11.29 -13.24 -14.97
C ASN A 94 -11.93 -11.84 -14.89
N TYR A 95 -11.28 -10.89 -14.22
CA TYR A 95 -11.77 -9.53 -14.00
C TYR A 95 -10.66 -8.48 -14.26
N PRO A 96 -10.24 -8.25 -15.52
CA PRO A 96 -9.14 -7.33 -15.86
C PRO A 96 -9.36 -5.89 -15.39
N GLU A 97 -10.62 -5.46 -15.28
CA GLU A 97 -10.99 -4.14 -14.77
C GLU A 97 -10.57 -3.94 -13.30
N SER A 98 -10.44 -5.04 -12.55
CA SER A 98 -10.05 -5.05 -11.13
C SER A 98 -8.54 -4.95 -10.92
N ASP A 99 -7.74 -5.03 -11.99
CA ASP A 99 -6.28 -4.99 -11.94
C ASP A 99 -5.76 -3.72 -11.25
N ASN A 100 -4.97 -3.92 -10.20
CA ASN A 100 -4.31 -2.89 -9.40
C ASN A 100 -2.79 -3.04 -9.43
N SER A 101 -2.25 -3.68 -10.46
CA SER A 101 -0.82 -3.89 -10.66
C SER A 101 -0.13 -2.57 -10.98
N ILE A 102 1.03 -2.34 -10.39
CA ILE A 102 1.77 -1.07 -10.52
C ILE A 102 3.25 -1.24 -10.16
N ASN A 103 4.10 -0.43 -10.80
CA ASN A 103 5.49 -0.24 -10.41
C ASN A 103 5.60 1.06 -9.62
N LEU A 104 6.20 1.01 -8.43
CA LEU A 104 6.32 2.16 -7.54
C LEU A 104 7.77 2.43 -7.17
N ASP A 105 8.20 3.69 -7.27
CA ASP A 105 9.41 4.17 -6.61
C ASP A 105 9.17 4.27 -5.10
N VAL A 106 9.79 3.36 -4.35
CA VAL A 106 9.60 3.24 -2.91
C VAL A 106 10.04 4.48 -2.15
N ARG A 107 10.78 5.41 -2.76
CA ARG A 107 11.23 6.64 -2.10
C ARG A 107 10.12 7.65 -1.92
N ASN A 108 9.17 7.74 -2.84
CA ASN A 108 8.20 8.84 -2.84
C ASN A 108 6.86 8.56 -3.53
N GLU A 109 6.62 7.34 -4.00
CA GLU A 109 5.37 6.96 -4.64
C GLU A 109 4.50 6.09 -3.73
N ILE A 110 3.18 6.27 -3.85
CA ILE A 110 2.17 5.44 -3.22
C ILE A 110 1.05 5.12 -4.19
N TYR A 111 0.56 3.87 -4.12
CA TYR A 111 -0.73 3.47 -4.64
C TYR A 111 -1.71 3.25 -3.49
N ASP A 112 -2.80 4.02 -3.46
CA ASP A 112 -3.90 3.81 -2.54
C ASP A 112 -5.19 3.77 -3.34
N ARG A 113 -5.80 2.59 -3.45
CA ARG A 113 -7.05 2.40 -4.21
C ARG A 113 -8.15 3.36 -3.77
N TYR A 114 -8.21 3.71 -2.48
CA TYR A 114 -9.23 4.61 -1.95
C TYR A 114 -8.80 6.08 -1.99
N GLY A 115 -7.52 6.36 -2.27
CA GLY A 115 -6.95 7.70 -2.38
C GLY A 115 -6.92 8.51 -1.08
N LEU A 116 -7.14 7.87 0.08
CA LEU A 116 -7.17 8.53 1.39
C LEU A 116 -5.80 9.08 1.78
N ALA A 117 -4.74 8.30 1.52
CA ALA A 117 -3.37 8.74 1.78
C ALA A 117 -3.02 10.03 1.01
N CYS A 118 -3.53 10.16 -0.21
CA CYS A 118 -3.29 11.32 -1.07
C CYS A 118 -4.08 12.57 -0.67
N GLN A 119 -5.22 12.39 0.00
CA GLN A 119 -6.05 13.48 0.52
C GLN A 119 -5.61 13.94 1.92
N SER A 120 -4.84 13.10 2.62
CA SER A 120 -4.38 13.38 3.98
C SER A 120 -3.36 14.52 4.02
N LEU A 121 -3.65 15.54 4.84
CA LEU A 121 -2.72 16.63 5.13
C LEU A 121 -1.49 16.15 5.90
N LEU A 122 -1.63 15.05 6.67
CA LEU A 122 -0.52 14.46 7.42
C LEU A 122 0.45 13.71 6.51
N MET A 123 -0.05 13.11 5.43
CA MET A 123 0.76 12.25 4.54
C MET A 123 1.22 12.96 3.26
N LYS A 124 0.74 14.17 2.98
CA LYS A 124 1.07 14.94 1.76
C LYS A 124 2.58 15.17 1.54
N ASN A 125 3.38 15.11 2.61
CA ASN A 125 4.82 15.31 2.55
C ASN A 125 5.60 13.98 2.43
N ASP A 126 4.95 12.84 2.68
CA ASP A 126 5.57 11.52 2.66
C ASP A 126 5.65 10.94 1.23
N TYR A 127 4.73 11.38 0.35
CA TYR A 127 4.65 10.94 -1.04
C TYR A 127 4.59 12.14 -1.98
N LYS A 128 5.44 12.13 -3.01
CA LYS A 128 5.43 13.13 -4.08
C LYS A 128 4.41 12.80 -5.17
N ARG A 129 4.14 11.51 -5.34
CA ARG A 129 3.28 10.98 -6.40
C ARG A 129 2.36 9.92 -5.84
N CYS A 130 1.13 9.99 -6.30
CA CYS A 130 -0.01 9.37 -5.67
C CYS A 130 -0.89 8.78 -6.76
N PHE A 131 -1.01 7.46 -6.78
CA PHE A 131 -1.78 6.72 -7.77
C PHE A 131 -3.04 6.15 -7.14
N LYS A 132 -4.13 6.18 -7.90
CA LYS A 132 -5.42 5.57 -7.57
C LYS A 132 -6.09 5.12 -8.85
N LYS A 133 -6.94 4.11 -8.77
CA LYS A 133 -7.79 3.63 -9.86
C LYS A 133 -9.25 3.78 -9.47
#